data_AF-A0A7C2T434-F1
#
_entry.id   AF-A0A7C2T434-F1
#
_cell.length_a   1.000
_cell.length_b   1.000
_cell.length_c   1.000
_cell.angle_alpha   90.00
_cell.angle_beta   90.00
_cell.angle_gamma   90.00
#
_symmetry.space_group_name_H-M   'P 1'
#
loop_
_entity.id
_entity.type
_entity.pdbx_description
1 polymer ?
#
loop_
_entity_poly.entity_id
_entity_poly.type
_entity_poly.pdbx_seq_one_letter_code
_entity_poly.pdbx_strand_id
1 'polypeptide(L)'
;MRGFLTLVGLIVLGAVGWLLWNIIPASGMFAGLKPKLIDQCRKVDVFPGTEDVTIDPELNVAFISADDRRATFAGKPAQGGVYVLKLDGSDRVMKASPDSFGEFHPHGISLWRGADGRKRLFAINHTLNDGDKVEVFDVGLGGALLHVDTIAFKEMSSPNDIVGVGPRSFYVTNDRGVKEGFMAQIEAYFALPLSSIAYFDGQKGRIAA
;
A
#
# COMPACT_ATOMS: atom_id res chain seq x y z
N MET A 1 41.04 24.97 10.88
CA MET A 1 39.70 25.30 11.43
C MET A 1 38.83 26.11 10.46
N ARG A 2 39.28 27.26 9.94
CA ARG A 2 38.50 28.08 8.99
C ARG A 2 38.00 27.31 7.74
N GLY A 3 38.89 26.63 7.01
CA GLY A 3 38.48 25.88 5.80
C GLY A 3 37.49 24.75 6.06
N PHE A 4 37.60 24.07 7.22
CA PHE A 4 36.64 23.05 7.64
C PHE A 4 35.26 23.66 7.92
N LEU A 5 35.20 24.77 8.66
CA LEU A 5 33.94 25.47 8.93
C LEU A 5 33.30 25.99 7.64
N THR A 6 34.09 26.50 6.70
CA THR A 6 33.58 26.92 5.38
C THR A 6 32.97 25.74 4.62
N LEU A 7 33.64 24.59 4.59
CA LEU A 7 33.12 23.39 3.92
C LEU A 7 31.80 22.91 4.54
N VAL A 8 31.74 22.82 5.88
CA VAL A 8 30.51 22.44 6.59
C VAL A 8 29.39 23.42 6.28
N GLY A 9 29.68 24.72 6.27
CA GLY A 9 28.71 25.76 5.91
C GLY A 9 28.14 25.57 4.50
N LEU A 10 28.98 25.25 3.52
CA LEU A 10 28.54 24.99 2.15
C LEU A 10 27.65 23.74 2.03
N ILE A 11 27.99 22.67 2.76
CA ILE A 11 27.17 21.44 2.78
C ILE A 11 25.78 21.74 3.36
N VAL A 12 25.72 22.45 4.49
CA VAL A 12 24.44 22.83 5.12
C VAL A 12 23.62 23.72 4.21
N LEU A 13 24.24 24.72 3.57
CA LEU A 13 23.55 25.59 2.61
C LEU A 13 23.00 24.79 1.42
N GLY A 14 23.77 23.83 0.89
CA GLY A 14 23.33 22.94 -0.17
C GLY A 14 22.14 22.07 0.24
N ALA A 15 22.18 21.48 1.44
CA ALA A 15 21.09 20.68 1.98
C ALA A 15 19.80 21.51 2.18
N VAL A 16 19.92 22.72 2.73
CA VAL A 16 18.79 23.65 2.85
C VAL A 16 18.24 24.03 1.47
N GLY A 17 19.11 24.34 0.51
CA GLY A 17 18.70 24.63 -0.86
C GLY A 17 17.92 23.46 -1.49
N TRP A 18 18.39 22.23 -1.30
CA TRP A 18 17.70 21.02 -1.77
C TRP A 18 16.31 20.85 -1.12
N LEU A 19 16.21 21.02 0.20
CA LEU A 19 14.95 20.95 0.94
C LEU A 19 13.93 21.97 0.41
N LEU A 20 14.35 23.22 0.24
CA LEU A 20 13.49 24.30 -0.25
C LEU A 20 13.03 24.05 -1.70
N TRP A 21 13.91 23.53 -2.55
CA TRP A 21 13.61 23.34 -3.98
C TRP A 21 12.84 22.06 -4.29
N ASN A 22 13.06 20.97 -3.54
CA ASN A 22 12.47 19.65 -3.85
C ASN A 22 11.43 19.24 -2.82
N ILE A 23 11.82 19.12 -1.55
CA ILE A 23 10.99 18.49 -0.52
C ILE A 23 9.76 19.32 -0.20
N ILE A 24 9.93 20.63 0.00
CA ILE A 24 8.81 21.51 0.31
C ILE A 24 7.75 21.49 -0.81
N PRO A 25 8.10 21.69 -2.10
CA PRO A 25 7.14 21.55 -3.19
C PRO A 25 6.51 20.15 -3.29
N ALA A 26 7.33 19.09 -3.20
CA ALA A 26 6.87 17.71 -3.34
C ALA A 26 5.92 17.27 -2.21
N SER A 27 6.12 17.77 -0.99
CA SER A 27 5.25 17.48 0.15
C SER A 27 3.85 18.08 0.03
N GLY A 28 3.65 19.05 -0.88
CA GLY A 28 2.38 19.77 -0.99
C GLY A 28 2.08 20.70 0.20
N MET A 29 3.03 20.98 1.09
CA MET A 29 2.84 21.79 2.31
C MET A 29 2.18 23.16 2.06
N PHE A 30 2.43 23.76 0.90
CA PHE A 30 1.88 25.06 0.50
C PHE A 30 0.93 24.96 -0.71
N ALA A 31 0.49 23.75 -1.07
CA ALA A 31 -0.43 23.56 -2.18
C ALA A 31 -1.81 24.14 -1.82
N GLY A 32 -2.27 25.13 -2.58
CA GLY A 32 -3.61 25.68 -2.45
C GLY A 32 -4.65 24.70 -3.00
N LEU A 33 -5.54 24.18 -2.14
CA LEU A 33 -6.64 23.33 -2.56
C LEU A 33 -7.83 24.18 -2.99
N LYS A 34 -8.24 24.05 -4.26
CA LYS A 34 -9.50 24.62 -4.76
C LYS A 34 -10.61 23.60 -4.52
N PRO A 35 -11.62 23.90 -3.68
CA PRO A 35 -12.73 22.97 -3.47
C PRO A 35 -13.44 22.66 -4.79
N LYS A 36 -13.57 21.38 -5.11
CA LYS A 36 -14.46 20.86 -6.14
C LYS A 36 -15.55 20.06 -5.45
N LEU A 37 -16.71 20.66 -5.29
CA LEU A 37 -17.84 20.04 -4.61
C LEU A 37 -18.63 19.19 -5.62
N ILE A 38 -19.11 18.05 -5.15
CA ILE A 38 -20.12 17.23 -5.83
C ILE A 38 -21.47 17.48 -5.15
N ASP A 39 -22.57 17.31 -5.89
CA ASP A 39 -23.92 17.62 -5.39
C ASP A 39 -24.29 16.79 -4.15
N GLN A 40 -23.78 15.56 -4.07
CA GLN A 40 -24.05 14.64 -2.97
C GLN A 40 -22.77 13.90 -2.59
N CYS A 41 -22.39 14.01 -1.31
CA CYS A 41 -21.31 13.27 -0.70
C CYS A 41 -21.80 12.75 0.65
N ARG A 42 -21.57 11.46 0.92
CA ARG A 42 -21.89 10.85 2.21
C ARG A 42 -20.72 9.99 2.67
N LYS A 43 -20.55 9.93 3.99
CA LYS A 43 -19.59 9.05 4.63
C LYS A 43 -20.16 7.62 4.65
N VAL A 44 -19.33 6.66 4.30
CA VAL A 44 -19.60 5.23 4.52
C VAL A 44 -18.62 4.75 5.58
N ASP A 45 -19.15 4.20 6.68
CA ASP A 45 -18.31 3.64 7.75
C ASP A 45 -17.86 2.22 7.36
N VAL A 46 -16.55 2.03 7.22
CA VAL A 46 -15.93 0.74 6.83
C VAL A 46 -15.11 0.20 8.00
N PHE A 47 -13.91 0.75 8.19
CA PHE A 47 -12.98 0.44 9.26
C PHE A 47 -11.95 1.58 9.35
N PRO A 48 -11.34 1.86 10.51
CA PRO A 48 -10.28 2.88 10.59
C PRO A 48 -9.12 2.58 9.63
N GLY A 49 -8.59 3.61 9.00
CA GLY A 49 -7.43 3.46 8.10
C GLY A 49 -7.75 2.71 6.81
N THR A 50 -8.87 3.02 6.15
CA THR A 50 -9.09 2.63 4.75
C THR A 50 -7.95 3.14 3.89
N GLU A 51 -7.29 2.22 3.20
CA GLU A 51 -5.99 2.46 2.60
C GLU A 51 -6.10 2.46 1.07
N ASP A 52 -6.59 1.37 0.48
CA ASP A 52 -6.75 1.24 -0.98
C ASP A 52 -8.11 0.63 -1.36
N VAL A 53 -8.53 0.82 -2.61
CA VAL A 53 -9.84 0.42 -3.14
C VAL A 53 -9.76 -0.09 -4.57
N THR A 54 -10.40 -1.21 -4.85
CA THR A 54 -10.59 -1.73 -6.21
C THR A 54 -12.04 -2.16 -6.45
N ILE A 55 -12.54 -1.96 -7.66
CA ILE A 55 -13.96 -2.19 -7.99
C ILE A 55 -14.10 -3.43 -8.87
N ASP A 56 -15.03 -4.31 -8.49
CA ASP A 56 -15.53 -5.36 -9.36
C ASP A 56 -16.89 -4.93 -9.95
N PRO A 57 -16.94 -4.51 -11.23
CA PRO A 57 -18.17 -4.07 -11.86
C PRO A 57 -19.17 -5.21 -12.10
N GLU A 58 -18.71 -6.46 -12.21
CA GLU A 58 -19.61 -7.60 -12.45
C GLU A 58 -20.34 -8.02 -11.17
N LEU A 59 -19.64 -7.95 -10.03
CA LEU A 59 -20.25 -8.18 -8.71
C LEU A 59 -20.95 -6.92 -8.17
N ASN A 60 -20.73 -5.76 -8.79
CA ASN A 60 -21.20 -4.46 -8.35
C ASN A 60 -20.77 -4.14 -6.90
N VAL A 61 -19.48 -4.34 -6.61
CA VAL A 61 -18.87 -4.10 -5.30
C VAL A 61 -17.54 -3.37 -5.40
N ALA A 62 -17.16 -2.68 -4.32
CA ALA A 62 -15.81 -2.19 -4.09
C ALA A 62 -15.15 -3.01 -2.97
N PHE A 63 -13.96 -3.55 -3.23
CA PHE A 63 -13.07 -4.09 -2.21
C PHE A 63 -12.24 -2.95 -1.64
N ILE A 64 -12.11 -2.91 -0.31
CA ILE A 64 -11.44 -1.83 0.42
C ILE A 64 -10.50 -2.47 1.43
N SER A 65 -9.19 -2.24 1.32
CA SER A 65 -8.25 -2.62 2.38
C SER A 65 -8.34 -1.60 3.52
N ALA A 66 -8.29 -2.08 4.75
CA ALA A 66 -8.26 -1.20 5.91
C ALA A 66 -7.51 -1.81 7.08
N ASP A 67 -6.73 -0.97 7.75
CA ASP A 67 -5.94 -1.32 8.93
C ASP A 67 -5.78 -0.11 9.87
N ASP A 68 -5.97 -0.32 11.18
CA ASP A 68 -5.76 0.73 12.18
C ASP A 68 -4.28 0.80 12.58
N ARG A 69 -3.45 1.25 11.62
CA ARG A 69 -2.01 1.43 11.82
C ARG A 69 -1.70 2.32 13.03
N ARG A 70 -2.57 3.29 13.34
CA ARG A 70 -2.40 4.18 14.50
C ARG A 70 -2.56 3.42 15.81
N ALA A 71 -3.56 2.55 15.92
CA ALA A 71 -3.73 1.68 17.08
C ALA A 71 -2.53 0.74 17.24
N THR A 72 -2.02 0.17 16.14
CA THR A 72 -0.79 -0.63 16.11
C THR A 72 0.41 0.16 16.64
N PHE A 73 0.67 1.38 16.15
CA PHE A 73 1.74 2.24 16.66
C PHE A 73 1.57 2.64 18.13
N ALA A 74 0.34 2.67 18.64
CA ALA A 74 0.03 2.90 20.04
C ALA A 74 0.14 1.62 20.92
N GLY A 75 0.63 0.51 20.37
CA GLY A 75 0.78 -0.77 21.07
C GLY A 75 -0.53 -1.52 21.29
N LYS A 76 -1.57 -1.21 20.50
CA LYS A 76 -2.91 -1.82 20.55
C LYS A 76 -3.33 -2.31 19.16
N PRO A 77 -2.58 -3.23 18.53
CA PRO A 77 -2.91 -3.70 17.19
C PRO A 77 -4.31 -4.32 17.16
N ALA A 78 -5.05 -4.01 16.09
CA ALA A 78 -6.32 -4.62 15.77
C ALA A 78 -6.19 -5.33 14.42
N GLN A 79 -6.88 -6.46 14.26
CA GLN A 79 -6.87 -7.21 13.01
C GLN A 79 -7.52 -6.36 11.90
N GLY A 80 -6.74 -6.05 10.87
CA GLY A 80 -7.21 -5.39 9.66
C GLY A 80 -8.06 -6.31 8.80
N GLY A 81 -8.37 -5.87 7.58
CA GLY A 81 -9.15 -6.68 6.65
C GLY A 81 -9.35 -6.04 5.29
N VAL A 82 -9.80 -6.88 4.37
CA VAL A 82 -10.46 -6.40 3.15
C VAL A 82 -11.95 -6.44 3.40
N TYR A 83 -12.61 -5.32 3.10
CA TYR A 83 -14.04 -5.11 3.23
C TYR A 83 -14.67 -5.00 1.85
N VAL A 84 -15.94 -5.36 1.76
CA VAL A 84 -16.76 -5.22 0.55
C VAL A 84 -17.84 -4.20 0.82
N LEU A 85 -17.90 -3.16 -0.01
CA LEU A 85 -19.00 -2.21 -0.10
C LEU A 85 -19.86 -2.56 -1.32
N LYS A 86 -21.16 -2.74 -1.13
CA LYS A 86 -22.11 -2.87 -2.25
C LYS A 86 -22.33 -1.54 -2.94
N LEU A 87 -22.21 -1.52 -4.27
CA LEU A 87 -22.42 -0.34 -5.12
C LEU A 87 -23.87 -0.27 -5.64
N ASP A 88 -24.83 -0.68 -4.81
CA ASP A 88 -26.27 -0.65 -5.09
C ASP A 88 -27.00 0.51 -4.37
N GLY A 89 -26.23 1.43 -3.78
CA GLY A 89 -26.73 2.56 -3.00
C GLY A 89 -27.07 2.22 -1.54
N SER A 90 -26.98 0.96 -1.11
CA SER A 90 -27.38 0.53 0.23
C SER A 90 -26.39 0.86 1.35
N ASP A 91 -25.16 1.29 1.02
CA ASP A 91 -24.04 1.44 1.97
C ASP A 91 -23.73 0.19 2.80
N ARG A 92 -24.12 -0.99 2.30
CA ARG A 92 -23.82 -2.24 3.00
C ARG A 92 -22.34 -2.56 2.86
N VAL A 93 -21.66 -2.54 4.01
CA VAL A 93 -20.27 -2.97 4.17
C VAL A 93 -20.21 -4.28 4.94
N MET A 94 -19.33 -5.18 4.51
CA MET A 94 -19.01 -6.42 5.23
C MET A 94 -17.52 -6.73 5.15
N LYS A 95 -16.95 -7.30 6.22
CA LYS A 95 -15.59 -7.84 6.16
C LYS A 95 -15.60 -9.06 5.24
N ALA A 96 -14.76 -9.05 4.22
CA ALA A 96 -14.71 -10.07 3.17
C ALA A 96 -13.55 -11.05 3.36
N SER A 97 -12.42 -10.58 3.89
CA SER A 97 -11.27 -11.42 4.23
C SER A 97 -11.56 -12.29 5.47
N PRO A 98 -11.20 -13.58 5.46
CA PRO A 98 -11.38 -14.46 6.62
C PRO A 98 -10.32 -14.17 7.69
N ASP A 99 -10.67 -14.34 8.97
CA ASP A 99 -9.69 -14.21 10.06
C ASP A 99 -8.83 -15.48 10.26
N SER A 100 -9.16 -16.57 9.57
CA SER A 100 -8.60 -17.90 9.82
C SER A 100 -7.21 -18.15 9.24
N PHE A 101 -6.71 -17.29 8.33
CA PHE A 101 -5.42 -17.51 7.67
C PHE A 101 -4.22 -16.89 8.40
N GLY A 102 -4.46 -16.01 9.37
CA GLY A 102 -3.41 -15.43 10.22
C GLY A 102 -3.58 -13.94 10.50
N GLU A 103 -2.50 -13.34 10.97
CA GLU A 103 -2.37 -11.89 11.18
C GLU A 103 -2.47 -11.14 9.83
N PHE A 104 -3.28 -10.08 9.79
CA PHE A 104 -3.56 -9.37 8.56
C PHE A 104 -3.65 -7.85 8.78
N HIS A 105 -2.65 -7.14 8.25
CA HIS A 105 -2.55 -5.69 8.22
C HIS A 105 -2.40 -5.24 6.76
N PRO A 106 -3.51 -5.14 6.01
CA PRO A 106 -3.45 -4.93 4.57
C PRO A 106 -2.96 -3.52 4.17
N HIS A 107 -2.36 -3.45 2.98
CA HIS A 107 -1.98 -2.22 2.28
C HIS A 107 -2.66 -2.24 0.89
N GLY A 108 -1.91 -1.96 -0.18
CA GLY A 108 -2.44 -1.97 -1.54
C GLY A 108 -3.03 -3.31 -1.94
N ILE A 109 -4.09 -3.25 -2.75
CA ILE A 109 -4.85 -4.39 -3.22
C ILE A 109 -5.06 -4.34 -4.73
N SER A 110 -5.14 -5.51 -5.36
CA SER A 110 -5.47 -5.59 -6.78
C SER A 110 -6.40 -6.73 -7.08
N LEU A 111 -7.44 -6.43 -7.86
CA LEU A 111 -8.34 -7.41 -8.45
C LEU A 111 -7.85 -7.82 -9.84
N TRP A 112 -7.42 -9.07 -9.98
CA TRP A 112 -7.17 -9.71 -11.27
C TRP A 112 -8.42 -10.46 -11.73
N ARG A 113 -8.74 -10.36 -13.02
CA ARG A 113 -9.85 -11.07 -13.67
C ARG A 113 -9.30 -11.88 -14.84
N GLY A 114 -9.46 -13.19 -14.77
CA GLY A 114 -9.09 -14.13 -15.83
C GLY A 114 -10.14 -14.20 -16.94
N ALA A 115 -9.70 -14.57 -18.14
CA ALA A 115 -10.59 -14.79 -19.28
C ALA A 115 -11.54 -15.99 -19.08
N ASP A 116 -11.23 -16.87 -18.13
CA ASP A 116 -12.05 -18.01 -17.71
C ASP A 116 -13.06 -17.64 -16.61
N GLY A 117 -13.19 -16.36 -16.27
CA GLY A 117 -14.08 -15.86 -15.23
C GLY A 117 -13.54 -16.00 -13.81
N ARG A 118 -12.36 -16.61 -13.61
CA ARG A 118 -11.73 -16.63 -12.28
C ARG A 118 -11.30 -15.24 -11.87
N LYS A 119 -11.39 -14.96 -10.58
CA LYS A 119 -11.02 -13.67 -10.00
C LYS A 119 -10.11 -13.89 -8.81
N ARG A 120 -9.02 -13.13 -8.75
CA ARG A 120 -8.08 -13.13 -7.64
C ARG A 120 -8.00 -11.75 -7.05
N LEU A 121 -8.08 -11.66 -5.72
CA LEU A 121 -7.67 -10.45 -5.02
C LEU A 121 -6.29 -10.69 -4.43
N PHE A 122 -5.35 -9.82 -4.76
CA PHE A 122 -4.04 -9.75 -4.14
C PHE A 122 -4.06 -8.65 -3.09
N ALA A 123 -3.50 -8.90 -1.92
CA ALA A 123 -3.35 -7.90 -0.88
C ALA A 123 -1.94 -7.95 -0.29
N ILE A 124 -1.26 -6.81 -0.24
CA ILE A 124 -0.05 -6.67 0.56
C ILE A 124 -0.44 -6.77 2.03
N ASN A 125 0.34 -7.51 2.82
CA ASN A 125 0.15 -7.73 4.26
C ASN A 125 1.45 -7.41 5.01
N HIS A 126 1.38 -6.47 5.95
CA HIS A 126 2.51 -6.10 6.81
C HIS A 126 2.39 -6.78 8.17
N THR A 127 2.90 -8.01 8.27
CA THR A 127 2.88 -8.70 9.57
C THR A 127 3.91 -8.09 10.52
N LEU A 128 3.58 -7.98 11.80
CA LEU A 128 4.40 -7.32 12.81
C LEU A 128 5.73 -8.03 13.03
N ASN A 129 5.77 -9.35 12.89
CA ASN A 129 6.94 -10.17 13.23
C ASN A 129 7.39 -11.15 12.13
N ASP A 130 6.62 -11.32 11.04
CA ASP A 130 6.89 -12.31 9.99
C ASP A 130 7.08 -11.66 8.61
N GLY A 131 7.41 -10.36 8.62
CA GLY A 131 7.72 -9.56 7.43
C GLY A 131 6.53 -9.28 6.52
N ASP A 132 6.87 -8.73 5.35
CA ASP A 132 5.89 -8.33 4.34
C ASP A 132 5.54 -9.52 3.43
N LYS A 133 4.25 -9.65 3.11
CA LYS A 133 3.72 -10.76 2.31
C LYS A 133 2.70 -10.25 1.31
N VAL A 134 2.41 -11.07 0.29
CA VAL A 134 1.23 -10.94 -0.56
C VAL A 134 0.30 -12.10 -0.25
N GLU A 135 -0.89 -11.78 0.23
CA GLU A 135 -1.98 -12.73 0.43
C GLU A 135 -2.82 -12.79 -0.84
N VAL A 136 -3.07 -14.01 -1.32
CA VAL A 136 -3.86 -14.24 -2.52
C VAL A 136 -5.19 -14.88 -2.12
N PHE A 137 -6.28 -14.29 -2.62
CA PHE A 137 -7.64 -14.77 -2.36
C PHE A 137 -8.34 -15.15 -3.66
N ASP A 138 -9.06 -16.26 -3.65
CA ASP A 138 -10.16 -16.47 -4.60
C ASP A 138 -11.33 -15.55 -4.24
N VAL A 139 -11.91 -14.90 -5.26
CA VAL A 139 -13.12 -14.08 -5.08
C VAL A 139 -14.36 -14.93 -5.37
N GLY A 140 -15.16 -15.14 -4.34
CA GLY A 140 -16.43 -15.86 -4.38
C GLY A 140 -17.64 -14.96 -4.62
N LEU A 141 -18.82 -15.56 -4.47
CA LEU A 141 -20.10 -14.87 -4.62
C LEU A 141 -20.23 -13.71 -3.62
N GLY A 142 -20.77 -12.59 -4.10
CA GLY A 142 -20.98 -11.39 -3.28
C GLY A 142 -19.70 -10.72 -2.77
N GLY A 143 -18.53 -11.10 -3.29
CA GLY A 143 -17.24 -10.57 -2.88
C GLY A 143 -16.60 -11.28 -1.68
N ALA A 144 -17.12 -12.43 -1.25
CA ALA A 144 -16.45 -13.23 -0.22
C ALA A 144 -15.03 -13.61 -0.68
N LEU A 145 -14.05 -13.55 0.22
CA LEU A 145 -12.66 -13.92 -0.09
C LEU A 145 -12.31 -15.25 0.56
N LEU A 146 -11.70 -16.14 -0.21
CA LEU A 146 -11.11 -17.38 0.29
C LEU A 146 -9.60 -17.29 0.13
N HIS A 147 -8.86 -17.34 1.23
CA HIS A 147 -7.40 -17.37 1.18
C HIS A 147 -6.90 -18.65 0.51
N VAL A 148 -5.93 -18.52 -0.40
CA VAL A 148 -5.37 -19.67 -1.13
C VAL A 148 -3.86 -19.76 -1.08
N ASP A 149 -3.17 -18.67 -0.77
CA ASP A 149 -1.71 -18.59 -0.89
C ASP A 149 -1.16 -17.38 -0.16
N THR A 150 0.05 -17.54 0.35
CA THR A 150 0.84 -16.48 0.99
C THR A 150 2.20 -16.47 0.32
N ILE A 151 2.56 -15.35 -0.30
CA ILE A 151 3.78 -15.22 -1.09
C ILE A 151 4.70 -14.19 -0.44
N ALA A 152 5.95 -14.59 -0.19
CA ALA A 152 7.03 -13.71 0.20
C ALA A 152 8.27 -14.00 -0.66
N PHE A 153 8.98 -12.96 -1.06
CA PHE A 153 10.20 -13.10 -1.84
C PHE A 153 11.13 -11.91 -1.59
N LYS A 154 12.43 -12.12 -1.79
CA LYS A 154 13.49 -11.21 -1.33
C LYS A 154 13.40 -9.81 -1.93
N GLU A 155 13.04 -9.72 -3.21
CA GLU A 155 12.96 -8.46 -3.96
C GLU A 155 11.78 -7.58 -3.56
N MET A 156 10.83 -8.12 -2.78
CA MET A 156 9.73 -7.36 -2.17
C MET A 156 10.18 -6.83 -0.80
N SER A 157 10.99 -5.78 -0.82
CA SER A 157 11.62 -5.24 0.38
C SER A 157 10.77 -4.24 1.15
N SER A 158 9.90 -3.48 0.51
CA SER A 158 9.06 -2.51 1.22
C SER A 158 7.77 -2.27 0.43
N PRO A 159 6.95 -3.32 0.28
CA PRO A 159 5.82 -3.29 -0.63
C PRO A 159 4.80 -2.24 -0.21
N ASN A 160 4.28 -1.48 -1.17
CA ASN A 160 3.28 -0.45 -0.93
C ASN A 160 1.98 -0.77 -1.68
N ASP A 161 2.08 -0.94 -2.99
CA ASP A 161 0.95 -1.28 -3.86
C ASP A 161 1.29 -2.43 -4.81
N ILE A 162 0.26 -3.09 -5.34
CA ILE A 162 0.35 -4.31 -6.13
C ILE A 162 -0.57 -4.25 -7.36
N VAL A 163 -0.15 -4.86 -8.46
CA VAL A 163 -1.02 -5.12 -9.60
C VAL A 163 -0.91 -6.57 -10.05
N GLY A 164 -2.03 -7.30 -9.97
CA GLY A 164 -2.15 -8.67 -10.44
C GLY A 164 -2.20 -8.74 -11.96
N VAL A 165 -1.26 -9.49 -12.57
CA VAL A 165 -1.17 -9.69 -14.03
C VAL A 165 -1.43 -11.14 -14.44
N GLY A 166 -1.73 -12.01 -13.48
CA GLY A 166 -2.10 -13.40 -13.69
C GLY A 166 -2.72 -14.01 -12.44
N PRO A 167 -3.09 -15.30 -12.46
CA PRO A 167 -3.71 -15.97 -11.31
C PRO A 167 -2.79 -16.11 -10.09
N ARG A 168 -1.48 -15.92 -10.28
CA ARG A 168 -0.44 -16.01 -9.25
C ARG A 168 0.77 -15.11 -9.58
N SER A 169 0.64 -14.16 -10.50
CA SER A 169 1.73 -13.27 -10.93
C SER A 169 1.32 -11.82 -10.82
N PHE A 170 2.26 -10.96 -10.42
CA PHE A 170 1.97 -9.58 -10.07
C PHE A 170 3.24 -8.72 -10.04
N TYR A 171 3.06 -7.41 -10.16
CA TYR A 171 4.08 -6.42 -9.86
C TYR A 171 3.77 -5.75 -8.52
N VAL A 172 4.80 -5.39 -7.78
CA VAL A 172 4.69 -4.68 -6.50
C VAL A 172 5.62 -3.48 -6.53
N THR A 173 5.16 -2.34 -6.02
CA THR A 173 6.01 -1.18 -5.77
C THR A 173 6.68 -1.32 -4.41
N ASN A 174 7.99 -1.13 -4.34
CA ASN A 174 8.72 -0.93 -3.10
C ASN A 174 8.84 0.59 -2.86
N ASP A 175 8.22 1.11 -1.79
CA ASP A 175 8.20 2.56 -1.51
C ASP A 175 9.58 3.13 -1.12
N ARG A 176 10.51 2.26 -0.72
CA ARG A 176 11.88 2.60 -0.34
C ARG A 176 12.86 1.49 -0.71
N GLY A 177 14.11 1.88 -0.95
CA GLY A 177 15.24 0.98 -1.15
C GLY A 177 15.91 0.55 0.15
N VAL A 178 15.89 1.41 1.17
CA VAL A 178 16.47 1.13 2.50
C VAL A 178 15.35 0.93 3.52
N LYS A 179 15.24 -0.29 4.07
CA LYS A 179 14.17 -0.63 5.02
C LYS A 179 14.24 0.17 6.33
N GLU A 180 15.43 0.25 6.94
CA GLU A 180 15.60 0.74 8.31
C GLU A 180 16.92 1.49 8.52
N GLY A 181 17.03 2.15 9.70
CA GLY A 181 18.23 2.82 10.15
C GLY A 181 18.41 4.23 9.60
N PHE A 182 19.60 4.80 9.82
CA PHE A 182 19.91 6.19 9.48
C PHE A 182 19.79 6.47 7.97
N MET A 183 20.15 5.50 7.12
CA MET A 183 20.05 5.66 5.67
C MET A 183 18.61 5.69 5.16
N ALA A 184 17.67 4.99 5.82
CA ALA A 184 16.24 5.10 5.50
C ALA A 184 15.70 6.52 5.78
N GLN A 185 16.20 7.17 6.84
CA GLN A 185 15.85 8.56 7.13
C GLN A 185 16.43 9.50 6.07
N ILE A 186 17.68 9.29 5.66
CA ILE A 186 18.28 10.09 4.57
C ILE A 186 17.47 9.91 3.29
N GLU A 187 17.15 8.68 2.90
CA GLU A 187 16.33 8.39 1.73
C GLU A 187 15.01 9.17 1.76
N ALA A 188 14.27 9.08 2.87
CA ALA A 188 12.98 9.76 3.03
C ALA A 188 13.10 11.29 3.02
N TYR A 189 14.00 11.87 3.84
CA TYR A 189 14.11 13.32 3.98
C TYR A 189 14.81 14.02 2.81
N PHE A 190 15.55 13.29 1.99
CA PHE A 190 16.14 13.83 0.76
C PHE A 190 15.41 13.40 -0.52
N ALA A 191 14.33 12.61 -0.41
CA ALA A 191 13.59 12.06 -1.56
C ALA A 191 14.52 11.38 -2.58
N LEU A 192 15.41 10.51 -2.07
CA LEU A 192 16.35 9.79 -2.94
C LEU A 192 15.61 8.73 -3.79
N PRO A 193 15.98 8.55 -5.07
CA PRO A 193 15.28 7.65 -5.99
C PRO A 193 15.76 6.20 -5.82
N LEU A 194 15.56 5.62 -4.62
CA LEU A 194 16.00 4.25 -4.31
C LEU A 194 14.85 3.22 -4.29
N SER A 195 13.61 3.67 -4.51
CA SER A 195 12.44 2.81 -4.72
C SER A 195 12.63 1.87 -5.92
N SER A 196 11.88 0.78 -5.96
CA SER A 196 11.93 -0.18 -7.08
C SER A 196 10.55 -0.79 -7.36
N ILE A 197 10.42 -1.45 -8.50
CA ILE A 197 9.30 -2.33 -8.82
C ILE A 197 9.83 -3.76 -8.80
N ALA A 198 9.17 -4.63 -8.05
CA ALA A 198 9.44 -6.06 -8.06
C ALA A 198 8.36 -6.80 -8.87
N TYR A 199 8.74 -7.89 -9.54
CA TYR A 199 7.84 -8.75 -10.28
C TYR A 199 7.94 -10.19 -9.77
N PHE A 200 6.78 -10.80 -9.53
CA PHE A 200 6.68 -12.22 -9.20
C PHE A 200 5.99 -12.95 -10.36
N ASP A 201 6.66 -13.96 -10.92
CA ASP A 201 6.20 -14.67 -12.12
C ASP A 201 5.25 -15.85 -11.85
N GLY A 202 4.93 -16.12 -10.58
CA GLY A 202 4.21 -17.30 -10.12
C GLY A 202 5.10 -18.31 -9.38
N GLN A 203 6.42 -18.18 -9.52
CA GLN A 203 7.41 -19.06 -8.87
C GLN A 203 8.54 -18.27 -8.20
N LYS A 204 9.04 -17.22 -8.85
CA LYS A 204 10.21 -16.45 -8.39
C LYS A 204 9.99 -14.95 -8.54
N GLY A 205 10.62 -14.21 -7.62
CA GLY A 205 10.71 -12.77 -7.63
C GLY A 205 11.93 -12.25 -8.38
N ARG A 206 11.83 -11.02 -8.92
CA ARG A 206 12.96 -10.23 -9.43
C ARG A 206 12.64 -8.73 -9.36
N ILE A 207 13.66 -7.89 -9.36
CA ILE A 207 13.49 -6.46 -9.62
C ILE A 207 13.19 -6.27 -11.11
N ALA A 208 12.20 -5.43 -11.42
CA ALA A 208 11.71 -5.13 -12.75
C ALA A 208 12.03 -3.69 -13.19
N ALA A 209 12.08 -2.74 -12.26
CA ALA A 209 12.46 -1.35 -12.49
C ALA A 209 13.04 -0.72 -11.22
#